data_AF-A0AAQ0KF48-F1
#
_entry.id   AF-A0AAQ0KF48-F1
#
_cell.length_a   1.000
_cell.length_b   1.000
_cell.length_c   1.000
_cell.angle_alpha   90.00
_cell.angle_beta   90.00
_cell.angle_gamma   90.00
#
_symmetry.space_group_name_H-M   'P 1'
#
loop_
_entity.id
_entity.type
_entity.pdbx_description
1 polymer ?
#
loop_
_entity_poly.entity_id
_entity_poly.type
_entity_poly.pdbx_seq_one_letter_code
_entity_poly.pdbx_strand_id
1 'polypeptide(L)'
;MPGPAPLALRAGAVRSRALRYGRRGTALLRRTPFPRPTARGWTVLASGLGLTVGGLVATTSIAVSAGLLLLVLLVLGVVMALVVAAPLRATRSTARGIVQVGEVYRERITLRGTSLPIGPRTRLLVREQLDDTFASVSEAETYALVGPHEPPAVLDVEALAMHRGRTLVGPVTIRVEDPFGLLRIDRPVVPAEEIVVVPASTPLAAIDTGALAGAVSADEGRVGQGGSADDSELRPYRQGDPIRRVHWGQSARRGELHVRQTTQAQPPEAVIALDVRRESYQRLGRDDLAELSDLGGDAAFEHAVVVAASVARALSARTSRVLLVSDGAAGNTRHAGDAGSLTDVLVGLADVRLRSDARDVTEVLPDVRGRDVHGMTAVVTGHCTAEQAAELVSRTSGSSRGILATIVPPEPVVRGILDRGGWRTLVVPVTGAHAPGSVR
;
A
#
# COMPACT_ATOMS: atom_id res chain seq x y z
N MET A 1 28.80 -11.72 -21.64
CA MET A 1 27.50 -11.78 -20.93
C MET A 1 27.71 -12.40 -19.56
N PRO A 2 27.70 -11.61 -18.47
CA PRO A 2 27.69 -12.17 -17.12
C PRO A 2 26.24 -12.35 -16.65
N GLY A 3 25.92 -13.55 -16.15
CA GLY A 3 24.57 -13.90 -15.66
C GLY A 3 24.21 -13.18 -14.34
N PRO A 4 22.92 -13.17 -13.96
CA PRO A 4 22.46 -12.48 -12.76
C PRO A 4 22.95 -13.21 -11.50
N ALA A 5 23.59 -12.46 -10.61
CA ALA A 5 24.03 -12.94 -9.30
C ALA A 5 22.83 -13.28 -8.39
N PRO A 6 22.93 -14.31 -7.54
CA PRO A 6 21.85 -14.66 -6.62
C PRO A 6 21.77 -13.63 -5.49
N LEU A 7 20.57 -13.06 -5.29
CA LEU A 7 20.23 -12.18 -4.17
C LEU A 7 20.32 -12.96 -2.85
N ALA A 8 21.50 -12.91 -2.22
CA ALA A 8 21.66 -13.29 -0.83
C ALA A 8 20.87 -12.31 0.06
N LEU A 9 19.67 -12.71 0.47
CA LEU A 9 18.86 -12.01 1.47
C LEU A 9 19.64 -11.90 2.78
N ARG A 10 20.22 -10.72 3.05
CA ARG A 10 20.87 -10.38 4.31
C ARG A 10 19.86 -10.51 5.46
N ALA A 11 20.20 -11.33 6.46
CA ALA A 11 19.43 -11.57 7.69
C ALA A 11 19.00 -10.29 8.46
N GLY A 12 19.59 -9.14 8.15
CA GLY A 12 19.19 -7.83 8.69
C GLY A 12 17.81 -7.35 8.23
N ALA A 13 17.37 -7.67 7.00
CA ALA A 13 16.08 -7.22 6.47
C ALA A 13 14.88 -7.88 7.17
N VAL A 14 15.08 -9.08 7.71
CA VAL A 14 14.05 -9.83 8.44
C VAL A 14 13.78 -9.20 9.80
N ARG A 15 14.80 -8.67 10.49
CA ARG A 15 14.65 -8.00 11.79
C ARG A 15 13.91 -6.67 11.68
N SER A 16 14.16 -5.88 10.63
CA SER A 16 13.48 -4.60 10.40
C SER A 16 12.02 -4.73 9.95
N ARG A 17 11.65 -5.88 9.36
CA ARG A 17 10.25 -6.22 9.06
C ARG A 17 9.51 -6.71 10.32
N ALA A 18 10.12 -7.58 11.12
CA ALA A 18 9.53 -8.09 12.36
C ALA A 18 9.11 -7.00 13.37
N LEU A 19 9.86 -5.90 13.47
CA LEU A 19 9.54 -4.78 14.36
C LEU A 19 8.29 -3.99 13.92
N ARG A 20 7.93 -4.04 12.63
CA ARG A 20 6.77 -3.31 12.08
C ARG A 20 5.44 -4.08 12.18
N TYR A 21 5.47 -5.41 12.28
CA TYR A 21 4.28 -6.28 12.26
C TYR A 21 3.94 -6.96 13.61
N GLY A 22 4.57 -6.51 14.70
CA GLY A 22 4.30 -7.02 16.05
C GLY A 22 4.60 -8.53 16.25
N ARG A 23 4.08 -9.08 17.36
CA ARG A 23 4.30 -10.50 17.76
C ARG A 23 3.81 -11.51 16.70
N ARG A 24 2.77 -11.19 15.91
CA ARG A 24 2.23 -12.07 14.86
C ARG A 24 3.23 -12.27 13.73
N GLY A 25 3.87 -11.21 13.22
CA GLY A 25 4.92 -11.30 12.18
C GLY A 25 6.10 -12.20 12.57
N THR A 26 6.49 -12.22 13.85
CA THR A 26 7.54 -13.11 14.34
C THR A 26 7.11 -14.57 14.49
N ALA A 27 5.85 -14.84 14.79
CA ALA A 27 5.31 -16.20 14.92
C ALA A 27 5.18 -16.89 13.56
N LEU A 28 4.87 -16.12 12.52
CA LEU A 28 4.86 -16.54 11.11
C LEU A 28 6.25 -17.02 10.65
N LEU A 29 7.33 -16.42 11.17
CA LEU A 29 8.72 -16.71 10.75
C LEU A 29 9.38 -17.89 11.50
N ARG A 30 8.78 -18.44 12.56
CA ARG A 30 9.48 -19.30 13.54
C ARG A 30 8.79 -20.62 13.92
N ARG A 31 8.07 -21.26 13.02
CA ARG A 31 7.69 -22.68 13.24
C ARG A 31 8.83 -23.60 12.80
N THR A 32 9.59 -24.07 13.78
CA THR A 32 10.56 -25.16 13.62
C THR A 32 9.83 -26.43 13.18
N PRO A 33 10.37 -27.20 12.21
CA PRO A 33 9.74 -28.40 11.66
C PRO A 33 9.91 -29.61 12.59
N PHE A 34 9.55 -29.49 13.86
CA PHE A 34 9.57 -30.64 14.77
C PHE A 34 8.27 -31.44 14.66
N PRO A 35 8.36 -32.77 14.52
CA PRO A 35 7.19 -33.63 14.57
C PRO A 35 6.50 -33.52 15.92
N ARG A 36 5.18 -33.33 15.89
CA ARG A 36 4.33 -33.25 17.07
C ARG A 36 3.41 -34.46 17.09
N PRO A 37 3.38 -35.24 18.18
CA PRO A 37 2.40 -36.31 18.32
C PRO A 37 0.97 -35.75 18.30
N THR A 38 0.09 -36.44 17.59
CA THR A 38 -1.36 -36.22 17.67
C THR A 38 -1.89 -36.83 18.97
N ALA A 39 -3.19 -36.65 19.26
CA ALA A 39 -3.82 -37.33 20.38
C ALA A 39 -3.64 -38.86 20.30
N ARG A 40 -3.70 -39.44 19.10
CA ARG A 40 -3.43 -40.86 18.84
C ARG A 40 -1.97 -41.23 19.02
N GLY A 41 -1.05 -40.34 18.61
CA GLY A 41 0.39 -40.53 18.88
C GLY A 41 0.70 -40.60 20.37
N TRP A 42 0.08 -39.74 21.17
CA TRP A 42 0.24 -39.77 22.62
C TRP A 42 -0.31 -41.05 23.26
N THR A 43 -1.48 -41.52 22.82
CA THR A 43 -2.05 -42.78 23.35
C THR A 43 -1.19 -43.97 22.96
N VAL A 44 -0.71 -44.05 21.71
CA VAL A 44 0.20 -45.12 21.26
C VAL A 44 1.54 -45.07 21.99
N LEU A 45 2.10 -43.87 22.19
CA LEU A 45 3.35 -43.69 22.94
C LEU A 45 3.18 -44.13 24.40
N ALA A 46 2.11 -43.70 25.08
CA ALA A 46 1.84 -44.06 26.47
C ALA A 46 1.57 -45.56 26.62
N SER A 47 0.74 -46.14 25.76
CA SER A 47 0.46 -47.59 25.75
C SER A 47 1.69 -48.42 25.40
N GLY A 48 2.47 -47.99 24.42
CA GLY A 48 3.72 -48.65 24.02
C GLY A 48 4.73 -48.66 25.16
N LEU A 49 4.97 -47.50 25.80
CA LEU A 49 5.86 -47.40 26.94
C LEU A 49 5.35 -48.20 28.15
N GLY A 50 4.05 -48.10 28.45
CA GLY A 50 3.40 -48.82 29.54
C GLY A 50 3.47 -50.34 29.39
N LEU A 51 3.20 -50.87 28.19
CA LEU A 51 3.30 -52.31 27.90
C LEU A 51 4.75 -52.80 27.96
N THR A 52 5.71 -51.98 27.51
CA THR A 52 7.12 -52.36 27.55
C THR A 52 7.63 -52.42 29.00
N VAL A 53 7.37 -51.38 29.80
CA VAL A 53 7.80 -51.31 31.21
C VAL A 53 7.05 -52.35 32.04
N GLY A 54 5.73 -52.44 31.90
CA GLY A 54 4.90 -53.41 32.62
C GLY A 54 5.27 -54.86 32.27
N GLY A 55 5.56 -55.13 30.99
CA GLY A 55 6.01 -56.43 30.53
C GLY A 55 7.38 -56.83 31.09
N LEU A 56 8.30 -55.87 31.23
CA LEU A 56 9.61 -56.08 31.87
C LEU A 56 9.46 -56.40 33.36
N VAL A 57 8.61 -55.67 34.09
CA VAL A 57 8.34 -55.89 35.52
C VAL A 57 7.63 -57.24 35.75
N ALA A 58 6.65 -57.56 34.92
CA ALA A 58 5.88 -58.80 35.02
C ALA A 58 6.58 -60.00 34.36
N THR A 59 7.76 -59.81 33.75
CA THR A 59 8.49 -60.83 32.98
C THR A 59 7.67 -61.49 31.85
N THR A 60 6.72 -60.75 31.27
CA THR A 60 5.85 -61.24 30.20
C THR A 60 6.38 -60.81 28.84
N SER A 61 6.97 -61.75 28.09
CA SER A 61 7.58 -61.49 26.78
C SER A 61 6.59 -60.93 25.75
N ILE A 62 5.32 -61.34 25.82
CA ILE A 62 4.25 -60.88 24.91
C ILE A 62 3.98 -59.39 25.09
N ALA A 63 3.90 -58.89 26.34
CA ALA A 63 3.63 -57.48 26.62
C ALA A 63 4.81 -56.60 26.18
N VAL A 64 6.05 -57.04 26.40
CA VAL A 64 7.25 -56.35 25.91
C VAL A 64 7.27 -56.28 24.39
N SER A 65 6.95 -57.38 23.71
CA SER A 65 6.93 -57.43 22.24
C SER A 65 5.85 -56.52 21.65
N ALA A 66 4.65 -56.52 22.24
CA ALA A 66 3.55 -55.63 21.84
C ALA A 66 3.90 -54.14 22.07
N GLY A 67 4.51 -53.82 23.22
CA GLY A 67 4.99 -52.46 23.52
C GLY A 67 6.06 -51.99 22.54
N LEU A 68 7.05 -52.84 22.23
CA LEU A 68 8.09 -52.54 21.26
C LEU A 68 7.53 -52.33 19.85
N LEU A 69 6.56 -53.14 19.42
CA LEU A 69 5.90 -52.99 18.11
C LEU A 69 5.22 -51.62 17.97
N LEU A 70 4.52 -51.15 19.01
CA LEU A 70 3.89 -49.82 19.03
C LEU A 70 4.93 -48.69 18.96
N LEU A 71 6.07 -48.85 19.63
CA LEU A 71 7.16 -47.88 19.56
C LEU A 71 7.84 -47.88 18.19
N VAL A 72 8.04 -49.05 17.57
CA VAL A 72 8.55 -49.17 16.19
C VAL A 72 7.60 -48.51 15.20
N LEU A 73 6.28 -48.68 15.37
CA LEU A 73 5.27 -48.01 14.55
C LEU A 73 5.39 -46.47 14.65
N LEU A 74 5.61 -45.94 15.85
CA LEU A 74 5.83 -44.51 16.06
C LEU A 74 7.09 -44.02 15.35
N VAL A 75 8.21 -44.74 15.46
CA VAL A 75 9.46 -44.41 14.77
C VAL A 75 9.28 -44.44 13.25
N LEU A 76 8.59 -45.45 12.72
CA LEU A 76 8.28 -45.54 11.30
C LEU A 76 7.42 -44.36 10.83
N GLY A 77 6.44 -43.94 11.62
CA GLY A 77 5.66 -42.73 11.39
C GLY A 77 6.52 -41.46 11.31
N VAL A 78 7.49 -41.28 12.23
CA VAL A 78 8.42 -40.14 12.20
C VAL A 78 9.25 -40.15 10.93
N VAL A 79 9.84 -41.30 10.57
CA VAL A 79 10.70 -41.42 9.39
C VAL A 79 9.90 -41.12 8.12
N MET A 80 8.70 -41.67 7.98
CA MET A 80 7.83 -41.41 6.83
C MET A 80 7.42 -39.93 6.74
N ALA A 81 7.03 -39.30 7.85
CA ALA A 81 6.66 -37.89 7.86
C ALA A 81 7.85 -36.98 7.49
N LEU A 82 9.06 -37.28 7.95
CA LEU A 82 10.28 -36.53 7.59
C LEU A 82 10.67 -36.71 6.12
N VAL A 83 10.59 -37.94 5.60
CA VAL A 83 10.88 -38.23 4.19
C VAL A 83 9.91 -37.48 3.26
N VAL A 84 8.63 -37.40 3.63
CA VAL A 84 7.62 -36.62 2.86
C VAL A 84 7.84 -35.11 2.99
N ALA A 85 8.22 -34.62 4.17
CA ALA A 85 8.38 -33.19 4.42
C ALA A 85 9.68 -32.57 3.87
N ALA A 86 10.74 -33.36 3.66
CA ALA A 86 12.08 -32.86 3.31
C ALA A 86 12.26 -32.29 1.88
N PRO A 87 11.68 -32.85 0.81
CA PRO A 87 12.01 -32.50 -0.57
C PRO A 87 10.99 -31.57 -1.28
N LEU A 88 9.98 -31.07 -0.58
CA LEU A 88 8.93 -30.25 -1.17
C LEU A 88 9.45 -28.86 -1.52
N ARG A 89 9.47 -28.53 -2.81
CA ARG A 89 9.78 -27.19 -3.30
C ARG A 89 8.47 -26.50 -3.63
N ALA A 90 8.17 -25.42 -2.91
CA ALA A 90 7.06 -24.55 -3.21
C ALA A 90 7.58 -23.29 -3.91
N THR A 91 6.89 -22.89 -4.98
CA THR A 91 7.14 -21.62 -5.64
C THR A 91 5.88 -20.78 -5.63
N ARG A 92 6.04 -19.54 -5.18
CA ARG A 92 5.01 -18.50 -5.21
C ARG A 92 5.16 -17.71 -6.50
N SER A 93 4.04 -17.52 -7.19
CA SER A 93 3.92 -16.60 -8.30
C SER A 93 2.88 -15.55 -7.92
N THR A 94 3.34 -14.42 -7.42
CA THR A 94 2.51 -13.25 -7.15
C THR A 94 2.41 -12.39 -8.41
N ALA A 95 1.20 -12.01 -8.79
CA ALA A 95 1.01 -11.15 -9.96
C ALA A 95 1.47 -9.71 -9.68
N ARG A 96 1.31 -9.23 -8.43
CA ARG A 96 1.61 -7.85 -8.03
C ARG A 96 1.98 -7.76 -6.54
N GLY A 97 3.02 -7.00 -6.21
CA GLY A 97 3.35 -6.61 -4.83
C GLY A 97 2.56 -5.40 -4.31
N ILE A 98 1.73 -4.79 -5.17
CA ILE A 98 0.88 -3.64 -4.88
C ILE A 98 -0.54 -3.93 -5.37
N VAL A 99 -1.53 -3.73 -4.51
CA VAL A 99 -2.97 -3.98 -4.76
C VAL A 99 -3.77 -2.76 -4.31
N GLN A 100 -4.87 -2.41 -4.96
CA GLN A 100 -5.75 -1.34 -4.47
C GLN A 100 -6.82 -1.90 -3.53
N VAL A 101 -7.29 -1.09 -2.57
CA VAL A 101 -8.49 -1.41 -1.79
C VAL A 101 -9.67 -1.68 -2.74
N GLY A 102 -10.40 -2.77 -2.50
CA GLY A 102 -11.49 -3.26 -3.34
C GLY A 102 -11.06 -4.17 -4.50
N GLU A 103 -9.75 -4.30 -4.79
CA GLU A 103 -9.26 -5.29 -5.75
C GLU A 103 -9.06 -6.67 -5.10
N VAL A 104 -9.21 -7.72 -5.92
CA VAL A 104 -8.90 -9.09 -5.53
C VAL A 104 -7.41 -9.34 -5.74
N TYR A 105 -6.71 -9.57 -4.63
CA TYR A 105 -5.37 -10.13 -4.65
C TYR A 105 -5.43 -11.59 -5.10
N ARG A 106 -4.58 -11.94 -6.07
CA ARG A 106 -4.44 -13.29 -6.61
C ARG A 106 -3.01 -13.76 -6.47
N GLU A 107 -2.84 -14.90 -5.84
CA GLU A 107 -1.58 -15.61 -5.76
C GLU A 107 -1.75 -17.04 -6.24
N ARG A 108 -0.78 -17.51 -7.03
CA ARG A 108 -0.67 -18.91 -7.39
C ARG A 108 0.51 -19.55 -6.66
N ILE A 109 0.21 -20.54 -5.84
CA ILE A 109 1.19 -21.37 -5.16
C ILE A 109 1.32 -22.69 -5.90
N THR A 110 2.55 -23.02 -6.30
CA THR A 110 2.86 -24.27 -6.99
C THR A 110 3.72 -25.12 -6.09
N LEU A 111 3.20 -26.27 -5.69
CA LEU A 111 3.89 -27.26 -4.89
C LEU A 111 4.43 -28.34 -5.82
N ARG A 112 5.74 -28.41 -5.96
CA ARG A 112 6.40 -29.49 -6.68
C ARG A 112 6.74 -30.60 -5.72
N GLY A 113 6.35 -31.80 -6.12
CA GLY A 113 6.69 -33.02 -5.44
C GLY A 113 8.18 -33.29 -5.38
N THR A 114 8.49 -34.27 -4.54
CA THR A 114 9.79 -34.84 -4.30
C THR A 114 10.54 -35.23 -5.58
N SER A 115 11.84 -34.95 -5.66
CA SER A 115 12.71 -35.43 -6.75
C SER A 115 13.21 -36.87 -6.55
N LEU A 116 12.89 -37.52 -5.43
CA LEU A 116 13.17 -38.95 -5.23
C LEU A 116 12.28 -39.77 -6.17
N PRO A 117 12.85 -40.78 -6.86
CA PRO A 117 12.12 -41.65 -7.77
C PRO A 117 11.10 -42.55 -7.05
N ILE A 118 11.26 -42.73 -5.73
CA ILE A 118 10.42 -43.58 -4.90
C ILE A 118 10.06 -42.79 -3.63
N GLY A 119 8.78 -42.77 -3.27
CA GLY A 119 8.25 -42.03 -2.12
C GLY A 119 6.73 -42.20 -2.01
N PRO A 120 6.15 -42.01 -0.82
CA PRO A 120 4.71 -42.19 -0.63
C PRO A 120 3.93 -41.08 -1.31
N ARG A 121 2.77 -41.43 -1.87
CA ARG A 121 1.74 -40.47 -2.26
C ARG A 121 1.01 -40.03 -0.98
N THR A 122 1.02 -38.74 -0.67
CA THR A 122 0.42 -38.23 0.56
C THR A 122 -0.44 -37.01 0.25
N ARG A 123 -1.60 -36.93 0.90
CA ARG A 123 -2.43 -35.73 0.90
C ARG A 123 -1.91 -34.78 1.98
N LEU A 124 -1.49 -33.59 1.58
CA LEU A 124 -0.96 -32.56 2.45
C LEU A 124 -1.97 -31.45 2.58
N LEU A 125 -2.20 -30.99 3.80
CA LEU A 125 -2.98 -29.77 4.01
C LEU A 125 -2.07 -28.56 3.77
N VAL A 126 -2.41 -27.75 2.77
CA VAL A 126 -1.73 -26.51 2.42
C VAL A 126 -2.54 -25.37 2.99
N ARG A 127 -1.91 -24.49 3.74
CA ARG A 127 -2.55 -23.36 4.39
C ARG A 127 -1.79 -22.07 4.12
N GLU A 128 -2.49 -21.08 3.59
CA GLU A 128 -1.99 -19.71 3.46
C GLU A 128 -2.53 -18.85 4.61
N GLN A 129 -1.70 -17.94 5.12
CA GLN A 129 -2.08 -17.06 6.21
C GLN A 129 -2.26 -15.63 5.69
N LEU A 130 -3.46 -15.11 5.84
CA LEU A 130 -3.83 -13.75 5.46
C LEU A 130 -4.04 -12.92 6.73
N ASP A 131 -3.56 -11.67 6.71
CA ASP A 131 -3.81 -10.72 7.80
C ASP A 131 -5.20 -10.08 7.66
N ASP A 132 -5.67 -9.40 8.72
CA ASP A 132 -7.01 -8.79 8.81
C ASP A 132 -7.27 -7.68 7.75
N THR A 133 -6.24 -7.31 6.99
CA THR A 133 -6.30 -6.41 5.82
C THR A 133 -7.07 -7.05 4.65
N PHE A 134 -7.07 -8.38 4.57
CA PHE A 134 -7.68 -9.14 3.50
C PHE A 134 -8.89 -9.95 4.00
N ALA A 135 -9.97 -9.93 3.24
CA ALA A 135 -11.06 -10.90 3.39
C ALA A 135 -10.81 -12.07 2.43
N SER A 136 -10.63 -13.29 2.97
CA SER A 136 -10.43 -14.49 2.15
C SER A 136 -11.68 -14.74 1.31
N VAL A 137 -11.51 -14.84 -0.01
CA VAL A 137 -12.60 -15.18 -0.95
C VAL A 137 -12.61 -16.69 -1.23
N SER A 138 -11.42 -17.31 -1.24
CA SER A 138 -11.24 -18.77 -1.38
C SER A 138 -10.94 -19.43 -0.03
N GLU A 139 -11.00 -20.76 0.02
CA GLU A 139 -10.51 -21.53 1.16
C GLU A 139 -8.99 -21.34 1.28
N ALA A 140 -8.56 -20.70 2.37
CA ALA A 140 -7.13 -20.55 2.70
C ALA A 140 -6.46 -21.87 3.12
N GLU A 141 -7.19 -22.99 3.01
CA GLU A 141 -6.79 -24.35 3.34
C GLU A 141 -7.23 -25.30 2.22
N THR A 142 -6.33 -26.16 1.74
CA THR A 142 -6.66 -27.15 0.70
C THR A 142 -5.80 -28.40 0.85
N TYR A 143 -6.36 -29.56 0.51
CA TYR A 143 -5.60 -30.80 0.43
C TYR A 143 -4.96 -30.98 -0.95
N ALA A 144 -3.64 -31.03 -1.00
CA ALA A 144 -2.86 -31.29 -2.20
C ALA A 144 -2.31 -32.72 -2.16
N LEU A 145 -2.52 -33.49 -3.23
CA LEU A 145 -1.82 -34.75 -3.41
C LEU A 145 -0.41 -34.47 -3.91
N VAL A 146 0.60 -35.02 -3.24
CA VAL A 146 1.99 -34.88 -3.66
C VAL A 146 2.70 -36.23 -3.57
N GLY A 147 3.55 -36.52 -4.58
CA GLY A 147 4.34 -37.74 -4.64
C GLY A 147 5.21 -37.79 -5.90
N PRO A 148 6.06 -38.83 -6.04
CA PRO A 148 6.77 -39.10 -7.29
C PRO A 148 5.79 -39.30 -8.45
N HIS A 149 6.12 -38.78 -9.63
CA HIS A 149 5.30 -38.86 -10.85
C HIS A 149 3.92 -38.18 -10.76
N GLU A 150 3.62 -37.47 -9.67
CA GLU A 150 2.43 -36.62 -9.61
C GLU A 150 2.71 -35.25 -10.27
N PRO A 151 1.72 -34.66 -10.95
CA PRO A 151 1.85 -33.30 -11.44
C PRO A 151 2.01 -32.32 -10.26
N PRO A 152 2.64 -31.15 -10.48
CA PRO A 152 2.71 -30.11 -9.46
C PRO A 152 1.30 -29.74 -8.98
N ALA A 153 1.08 -29.75 -7.67
CA ALA A 153 -0.18 -29.30 -7.10
C ALA A 153 -0.22 -27.76 -7.13
N VAL A 154 -1.38 -27.21 -7.48
CA VAL A 154 -1.60 -25.77 -7.60
C VAL A 154 -2.66 -25.36 -6.58
N LEU A 155 -2.35 -24.33 -5.80
CA LEU A 155 -3.30 -23.65 -4.93
C LEU A 155 -3.42 -22.21 -5.42
N ASP A 156 -4.61 -21.87 -5.88
CA ASP A 156 -4.96 -20.49 -6.25
C ASP A 156 -5.64 -19.83 -5.04
N VAL A 157 -4.99 -18.79 -4.51
CA VAL A 157 -5.48 -18.01 -3.37
C VAL A 157 -6.04 -16.70 -3.88
N GLU A 158 -7.30 -16.44 -3.55
CA GLU A 158 -7.99 -15.19 -3.85
C GLU A 158 -8.44 -14.52 -2.55
N ALA A 159 -8.10 -13.25 -2.38
CA ALA A 159 -8.46 -12.46 -1.20
C ALA A 159 -8.79 -11.02 -1.59
N LEU A 160 -9.86 -10.48 -1.03
CA LEU A 160 -10.30 -9.10 -1.27
C LEU A 160 -9.55 -8.15 -0.34
N ALA A 161 -8.92 -7.11 -0.91
CA ALA A 161 -8.23 -6.09 -0.13
C ALA A 161 -9.25 -5.12 0.51
N MET A 162 -9.39 -5.18 1.84
CA MET A 162 -10.42 -4.41 2.57
C MET A 162 -9.91 -3.09 3.12
N HIS A 163 -8.67 -3.08 3.63
CA HIS A 163 -8.08 -1.92 4.29
C HIS A 163 -6.75 -1.54 3.64
N ARG A 164 -6.42 -0.26 3.58
CA ARG A 164 -5.11 0.17 3.07
C ARG A 164 -4.00 -0.05 4.11
N GLY A 165 -2.78 -0.21 3.61
CA GLY A 165 -1.58 -0.33 4.41
C GLY A 165 -0.64 -1.42 3.91
N ARG A 166 0.52 -1.50 4.55
CA ARG A 166 1.46 -2.60 4.34
C ARG A 166 1.01 -3.78 5.19
N THR A 167 0.95 -4.95 4.57
CA THR A 167 0.52 -6.18 5.23
C THR A 167 1.39 -7.36 4.78
N LEU A 168 1.35 -8.45 5.54
CA LEU A 168 2.07 -9.68 5.19
C LEU A 168 1.07 -10.71 4.66
N VAL A 169 1.43 -11.32 3.53
CA VAL A 169 0.72 -12.46 2.97
C VAL A 169 1.61 -13.70 3.08
N GLY A 170 1.11 -14.70 3.79
CA GLY A 170 1.80 -15.94 4.10
C GLY A 170 2.34 -15.99 5.52
N PRO A 171 3.18 -17.01 5.84
CA PRO A 171 3.76 -18.00 4.95
C PRO A 171 2.77 -19.07 4.51
N VAL A 172 3.07 -19.69 3.37
CA VAL A 172 2.44 -20.97 3.00
C VAL A 172 3.03 -22.05 3.90
N THR A 173 2.15 -22.70 4.65
CA THR A 173 2.51 -23.85 5.48
C THR A 173 1.89 -25.12 4.92
N ILE A 174 2.68 -26.19 4.91
CA ILE A 174 2.16 -27.54 4.70
C ILE A 174 2.06 -28.24 6.04
N ARG A 175 0.99 -29.02 6.21
CA ARG A 175 0.87 -30.01 7.27
C ARG A 175 0.95 -31.40 6.65
N VAL A 176 1.96 -32.13 7.09
CA VAL A 176 2.19 -33.54 6.78
C VAL A 176 1.73 -34.35 7.96
N GLU A 177 0.84 -35.31 7.73
CA GLU A 177 0.46 -36.33 8.71
C GLU A 177 1.01 -37.67 8.25
N ASP A 178 1.51 -38.48 9.18
CA ASP A 178 1.96 -39.83 8.82
C ASP A 178 0.76 -40.75 8.49
N PRO A 179 0.98 -41.85 7.75
CA PRO A 179 -0.12 -42.74 7.33
C PRO A 179 -0.95 -43.34 8.49
N PHE A 180 -0.39 -43.40 9.70
CA PHE A 180 -1.06 -43.92 10.89
C PHE A 180 -1.73 -42.81 11.72
N GLY A 181 -1.55 -41.53 11.35
CA GLY A 181 -2.12 -40.37 12.02
C GLY A 181 -1.62 -40.17 13.45
N LEU A 182 -0.41 -40.65 13.77
CA LEU A 182 0.23 -40.56 15.08
C LEU A 182 1.01 -39.26 15.27
N LEU A 183 1.46 -38.65 14.18
CA LEU A 183 2.40 -37.55 14.14
C LEU A 183 1.98 -36.55 13.06
N ARG A 184 2.17 -35.28 13.37
CA ARG A 184 2.00 -34.17 12.42
C ARG A 184 3.25 -33.31 12.37
N ILE A 185 3.63 -32.88 11.18
CA ILE A 185 4.70 -31.91 10.94
C ILE A 185 4.09 -30.72 10.21
N ASP A 186 4.12 -29.55 10.86
CA ASP A 186 3.80 -28.27 10.21
C ASP A 186 5.12 -27.65 9.73
N ARG A 187 5.24 -27.39 8.43
CA ARG A 187 6.45 -26.81 7.83
C ARG A 187 6.10 -25.61 6.93
N PRO A 188 6.72 -24.43 7.14
CA PRO A 188 6.63 -23.35 6.16
C PRO A 188 7.42 -23.72 4.90
N VAL A 189 6.78 -23.60 3.74
CA VAL A 189 7.40 -23.92 2.43
C VAL A 189 7.60 -22.68 1.56
N VAL A 190 6.78 -21.64 1.76
CA VAL A 190 6.96 -20.32 1.16
C VAL A 190 7.00 -19.30 2.28
N PRO A 191 8.01 -18.41 2.34
CA PRO A 191 8.06 -17.36 3.35
C PRO A 191 6.94 -16.34 3.13
N ALA A 192 6.55 -15.62 4.20
CA ALA A 192 5.66 -14.49 4.07
C ALA A 192 6.28 -13.39 3.19
N GLU A 193 5.45 -12.70 2.41
CA GLU A 193 5.83 -11.57 1.57
C GLU A 193 5.08 -10.31 2.01
N GLU A 194 5.74 -9.16 1.89
CA GLU A 194 5.13 -7.87 2.17
C GLU A 194 4.36 -7.39 0.94
N ILE A 195 3.07 -7.13 1.11
CA ILE A 195 2.18 -6.57 0.09
C ILE A 195 1.75 -5.18 0.55
N VAL A 196 1.74 -4.22 -0.39
CA VAL A 196 1.25 -2.87 -0.13
C VAL A 196 -0.15 -2.72 -0.70
N VAL A 197 -1.13 -2.55 0.18
CA VAL A 197 -2.49 -2.20 -0.21
C VAL A 197 -2.61 -0.68 -0.25
N VAL A 198 -2.72 -0.12 -1.46
CA VAL A 198 -2.88 1.33 -1.67
C VAL A 198 -4.35 1.71 -1.67
N PRO A 199 -4.72 2.96 -1.35
CA PRO A 199 -6.11 3.39 -1.45
C PRO A 199 -6.65 3.25 -2.88
N ALA A 200 -7.96 3.04 -2.98
CA ALA A 200 -8.67 3.13 -4.24
C ALA A 200 -8.49 4.55 -4.84
N SER A 201 -8.31 4.63 -6.16
CA SER A 201 -8.24 5.91 -6.89
C SER A 201 -9.30 5.94 -7.99
N THR A 202 -10.42 6.61 -7.72
CA THR A 202 -11.52 6.75 -8.68
C THR A 202 -11.24 7.88 -9.67
N PRO A 203 -11.56 7.72 -10.97
CA PRO A 203 -11.46 8.82 -11.92
C PRO A 203 -12.36 9.99 -11.50
N LEU A 204 -11.77 11.17 -11.31
CA LEU A 204 -12.49 12.42 -10.99
C LEU A 204 -13.44 12.88 -12.11
N ALA A 205 -13.45 12.26 -13.28
CA ALA A 205 -14.52 12.46 -14.27
C ALA A 205 -15.91 12.12 -13.71
N ALA A 206 -15.98 11.28 -12.67
CA ALA A 206 -17.20 10.96 -11.96
C ALA A 206 -17.58 12.00 -10.86
N ILE A 207 -16.69 12.94 -10.52
CA ILE A 207 -16.84 13.86 -9.38
C ILE A 207 -16.43 15.27 -9.83
N ASP A 208 -17.43 16.04 -10.26
CA ASP A 208 -17.42 17.48 -10.60
C ASP A 208 -16.22 17.97 -11.45
N THR A 209 -16.32 17.72 -12.75
CA THR A 209 -15.35 18.09 -13.79
C THR A 209 -15.09 19.60 -13.89
N GLY A 210 -16.02 20.46 -13.45
CA GLY A 210 -15.91 21.92 -13.62
C GLY A 210 -14.81 22.57 -12.78
N ALA A 211 -14.65 22.14 -11.52
CA ALA A 211 -13.64 22.69 -10.62
C ALA A 211 -12.21 22.26 -11.02
N LEU A 212 -12.05 20.99 -11.39
CA LEU A 212 -10.75 20.42 -11.78
C LEU A 212 -10.34 20.86 -13.20
N ALA A 213 -11.27 20.82 -14.17
CA ALA A 213 -11.01 21.32 -15.53
C ALA A 213 -10.79 22.83 -15.55
N GLY A 214 -11.55 23.60 -14.77
CA GLY A 214 -11.36 25.04 -14.64
C GLY A 214 -10.05 25.43 -13.95
N ALA A 215 -9.57 24.63 -12.99
CA ALA A 215 -8.25 24.83 -12.40
C ALA A 215 -7.12 24.54 -13.39
N VAL A 216 -7.23 23.46 -14.18
CA VAL A 216 -6.13 23.06 -15.07
C VAL A 216 -6.15 23.81 -16.42
N SER A 217 -7.31 24.06 -17.03
CA SER A 217 -7.40 24.82 -18.29
C SER A 217 -7.07 26.31 -18.11
N ALA A 218 -7.30 26.86 -16.91
CA ALA A 218 -6.85 28.22 -16.62
C ALA A 218 -5.33 28.31 -16.37
N ASP A 219 -4.67 27.19 -16.06
CA ASP A 219 -3.22 27.09 -16.01
C ASP A 219 -2.62 26.89 -17.41
N GLU A 220 -3.21 26.05 -18.27
CA GLU A 220 -2.85 25.97 -19.71
C GLU A 220 -2.95 27.37 -20.39
N GLY A 221 -3.98 28.14 -20.04
CA GLY A 221 -4.14 29.54 -20.50
C GLY A 221 -3.06 30.50 -19.97
N ARG A 222 -2.47 30.26 -18.79
CA ARG A 222 -1.39 31.09 -18.21
C ARG A 222 0.02 30.53 -18.48
N VAL A 223 0.19 29.26 -18.77
CA VAL A 223 1.44 28.75 -19.35
C VAL A 223 1.54 29.23 -20.81
N GLY A 224 0.40 29.43 -21.48
CA GLY A 224 0.31 30.09 -22.79
C GLY A 224 0.37 31.64 -22.78
N GLN A 225 -0.05 32.31 -21.70
CA GLN A 225 -0.15 33.79 -21.63
C GLN A 225 0.65 34.46 -20.49
N GLY A 226 1.26 33.67 -19.60
CA GLY A 226 2.01 34.12 -18.42
C GLY A 226 3.50 34.27 -18.68
N GLY A 227 3.96 33.97 -19.89
CA GLY A 227 4.87 34.91 -20.52
C GLY A 227 4.02 36.04 -21.05
N SER A 228 3.82 37.11 -20.26
CA SER A 228 3.63 38.41 -20.90
C SER A 228 4.72 38.47 -21.96
N ALA A 229 4.40 38.84 -23.20
CA ALA A 229 5.39 38.94 -24.26
C ALA A 229 6.56 39.91 -23.91
N ASP A 230 6.47 40.58 -22.77
CA ASP A 230 7.46 41.43 -22.10
C ASP A 230 8.36 40.75 -21.05
N ASP A 231 8.06 39.56 -20.51
CA ASP A 231 8.80 38.97 -19.37
C ASP A 231 9.81 37.89 -19.77
N SER A 232 10.15 37.83 -21.07
CA SER A 232 11.28 37.02 -21.54
C SER A 232 12.57 37.77 -21.22
N GLU A 233 13.47 37.15 -20.44
CA GLU A 233 14.79 37.70 -20.18
C GLU A 233 15.46 38.11 -21.50
N LEU A 234 15.80 39.38 -21.61
CA LEU A 234 16.43 39.95 -22.79
C LEU A 234 17.93 39.74 -22.67
N ARG A 235 18.48 38.90 -23.54
CA ARG A 235 19.94 38.69 -23.62
C ARG A 235 20.51 39.45 -24.83
N PRO A 236 21.77 39.92 -24.77
CA PRO A 236 22.47 40.45 -25.94
C PRO A 236 22.51 39.43 -27.08
N TYR A 237 22.21 39.89 -28.30
CA TYR A 237 22.27 39.07 -29.52
C TYR A 237 23.66 38.44 -29.67
N ARG A 238 23.71 37.13 -29.92
CA ARG A 238 24.94 36.45 -30.34
C ARG A 238 24.82 36.01 -31.79
N GLN A 239 25.93 36.04 -32.50
CA GLN A 239 26.00 35.61 -33.89
C GLN A 239 25.55 34.15 -34.00
N GLY A 240 24.50 33.90 -34.78
CA GLY A 240 23.81 32.60 -34.86
C GLY A 240 22.40 32.60 -34.28
N ASP A 241 22.02 33.62 -33.50
CA ASP A 241 20.65 33.77 -33.02
C ASP A 241 19.71 34.18 -34.18
N PRO A 242 18.48 33.63 -34.25
CA PRO A 242 17.55 33.95 -35.32
C PRO A 242 17.02 35.39 -35.19
N ILE A 243 17.25 36.22 -36.22
CA ILE A 243 16.82 37.64 -36.29
C ILE A 243 15.32 37.83 -36.00
N ARG A 244 14.48 36.83 -36.30
CA ARG A 244 13.04 36.87 -36.01
C ARG A 244 12.70 36.98 -34.52
N ARG A 245 13.64 36.68 -33.63
CA ARG A 245 13.46 36.75 -32.16
C ARG A 245 14.02 38.04 -31.54
N VAL A 246 14.52 38.96 -32.35
CA VAL A 246 15.00 40.27 -31.90
C VAL A 246 13.84 41.12 -31.39
N HIS A 247 14.00 41.68 -30.19
CA HIS A 247 13.06 42.65 -29.66
C HIS A 247 13.41 44.05 -30.17
N TRP A 248 12.83 44.46 -31.30
CA TRP A 248 13.18 45.72 -31.96
C TRP A 248 12.98 46.96 -31.06
N GLY A 249 11.88 47.01 -30.28
CA GLY A 249 11.62 48.16 -29.40
C GLY A 249 12.67 48.40 -28.31
N GLN A 250 13.14 47.34 -27.63
CA GLN A 250 14.22 47.40 -26.64
C GLN A 250 15.59 47.59 -27.29
N SER A 251 15.82 46.92 -28.43
CA SER A 251 17.08 47.06 -29.18
C SER A 251 17.29 48.50 -29.67
N ALA A 252 16.22 49.16 -30.13
CA ALA A 252 16.26 50.55 -30.56
C ALA A 252 16.55 51.52 -29.40
N ARG A 253 16.05 51.24 -28.18
CA ARG A 253 16.27 52.10 -27.00
C ARG A 253 17.66 51.95 -26.40
N ARG A 254 18.25 50.76 -26.45
CA ARG A 254 19.57 50.46 -25.83
C ARG A 254 20.74 50.54 -26.81
N GLY A 255 20.49 50.66 -28.10
CA GLY A 255 21.54 50.72 -29.13
C GLY A 255 22.21 49.38 -29.45
N GLU A 256 21.77 48.30 -28.82
CA GLU A 256 22.31 46.95 -29.01
C GLU A 256 21.18 45.95 -29.26
N LEU A 257 21.39 44.99 -30.16
CA LEU A 257 20.39 43.96 -30.47
C LEU A 257 20.19 43.05 -29.25
N HIS A 258 18.95 42.96 -28.78
CA HIS A 258 18.54 42.05 -27.72
C HIS A 258 17.57 41.00 -28.27
N VAL A 259 17.77 39.74 -27.90
CA VAL A 259 16.94 38.61 -28.30
C VAL A 259 16.11 38.16 -27.12
N ARG A 260 14.82 37.87 -27.36
CA ARG A 260 13.96 37.23 -26.37
C ARG A 260 14.46 35.83 -26.07
N GLN A 261 14.94 35.59 -24.86
CA GLN A 261 15.23 34.24 -24.42
C GLN A 261 13.91 33.50 -24.19
N THR A 262 13.70 32.39 -24.90
CA THR A 262 12.60 31.50 -24.58
C THR A 262 12.98 30.77 -23.30
N THR A 263 12.51 31.23 -22.15
CA THR A 263 12.52 30.43 -20.93
C THR A 263 11.72 29.17 -21.25
N GLN A 264 12.37 28.01 -21.23
CA GLN A 264 11.67 26.74 -21.39
C GLN A 264 10.73 26.62 -20.19
N ALA A 265 9.42 26.74 -20.42
CA ALA A 265 8.42 26.54 -19.39
C ALA A 265 8.67 25.15 -18.78
N GLN A 266 9.05 25.12 -17.50
CA GLN A 266 9.15 23.85 -16.79
C GLN A 266 7.73 23.25 -16.73
N PRO A 267 7.56 21.96 -17.04
CA PRO A 267 6.25 21.36 -17.00
C PRO A 267 5.72 21.43 -15.56
N PRO A 268 4.46 21.84 -15.37
CA PRO A 268 3.94 22.18 -14.05
C PRO A 268 4.02 20.98 -13.11
N GLU A 269 4.42 21.25 -11.87
CA GLU A 269 4.43 20.28 -10.79
C GLU A 269 3.16 20.42 -9.94
N ALA A 270 2.69 19.32 -9.36
CA ALA A 270 1.57 19.32 -8.43
C ALA A 270 2.02 18.90 -7.02
N VAL A 271 1.56 19.62 -6.01
CA VAL A 271 1.71 19.25 -4.60
C VAL A 271 0.33 18.96 -4.02
N ILE A 272 0.20 17.82 -3.35
CA ILE A 272 -1.00 17.40 -2.63
C ILE A 272 -0.63 17.34 -1.16
N ALA A 273 -1.22 18.22 -0.36
CA ALA A 273 -1.07 18.21 1.08
C ALA A 273 -2.32 17.57 1.70
N LEU A 274 -2.11 16.47 2.44
CA LEU A 274 -3.18 15.78 3.15
C LEU A 274 -3.12 16.15 4.64
N ASP A 275 -4.22 16.68 5.18
CA ASP A 275 -4.38 16.89 6.60
C ASP A 275 -4.51 15.52 7.31
N VAL A 276 -3.67 15.29 8.31
CA VAL A 276 -3.65 14.03 9.07
C VAL A 276 -4.07 14.24 10.52
N ARG A 277 -4.52 15.45 10.86
CA ARG A 277 -4.97 15.80 12.20
C ARG A 277 -6.33 15.21 12.49
N ARG A 278 -6.44 14.56 13.63
CA ARG A 278 -7.68 13.95 14.11
C ARG A 278 -8.81 14.97 14.29
N GLU A 279 -8.49 16.18 14.75
CA GLU A 279 -9.47 17.25 14.98
C GLU A 279 -10.22 17.66 13.70
N SER A 280 -9.55 17.67 12.55
CA SER A 280 -10.11 18.10 11.26
C SER A 280 -11.23 17.16 10.79
N TYR A 281 -11.20 15.89 11.21
CA TYR A 281 -12.16 14.86 10.81
C TYR A 281 -13.20 14.55 11.91
N GLN A 282 -12.93 14.89 13.17
CA GLN A 282 -13.85 14.64 14.27
C GLN A 282 -15.05 15.61 14.31
N ARG A 283 -14.87 16.86 13.87
CA ARG A 283 -15.95 17.87 13.88
C ARG A 283 -17.09 17.51 12.91
N LEU A 284 -16.80 16.75 11.87
CA LEU A 284 -17.79 16.21 10.92
C LEU A 284 -18.82 15.28 11.58
N GLY A 285 -18.47 14.66 12.71
CA GLY A 285 -19.37 13.76 13.44
C GLY A 285 -20.18 14.41 14.57
N ARG A 286 -20.07 15.73 14.80
CA ARG A 286 -20.63 16.37 16.01
C ARG A 286 -21.77 17.36 15.77
N ASP A 287 -21.75 18.19 14.73
CA ASP A 287 -22.71 19.30 14.61
C ASP A 287 -23.38 19.39 13.22
N ASP A 288 -24.70 19.54 13.23
CA ASP A 288 -25.65 20.00 12.18
C ASP A 288 -25.90 19.17 10.91
N LEU A 289 -25.17 18.08 10.65
CA LEU A 289 -25.48 17.15 9.57
C LEU A 289 -25.79 15.76 10.15
N ALA A 290 -26.99 15.57 10.68
CA ALA A 290 -27.43 14.32 11.32
C ALA A 290 -27.20 13.07 10.43
N GLU A 291 -27.25 13.21 9.10
CA GLU A 291 -26.99 12.14 8.13
C GLU A 291 -25.50 11.85 7.88
N LEU A 292 -24.58 12.76 8.26
CA LEU A 292 -23.12 12.55 8.21
C LEU A 292 -22.52 12.21 9.59
N SER A 293 -23.28 12.35 10.67
CA SER A 293 -22.84 12.07 12.05
C SER A 293 -22.44 10.61 12.30
N ASP A 294 -22.86 9.70 11.41
CA ASP A 294 -22.50 8.28 11.43
C ASP A 294 -21.10 7.98 10.86
N LEU A 295 -20.48 8.95 10.18
CA LEU A 295 -19.08 8.83 9.74
C LEU A 295 -18.16 9.14 10.90
N GLY A 296 -17.81 8.10 11.67
CA GLY A 296 -16.72 8.20 12.63
C GLY A 296 -15.47 8.84 11.99
N GLY A 297 -14.71 9.64 12.75
CA GLY A 297 -13.60 10.44 12.22
C GLY A 297 -12.54 9.63 11.44
N ASP A 298 -12.40 8.33 11.75
CA ASP A 298 -11.54 7.42 11.00
C ASP A 298 -12.07 7.16 9.57
N ALA A 299 -13.38 6.93 9.39
CA ALA A 299 -13.99 6.71 8.08
C ALA A 299 -13.94 7.96 7.19
N ALA A 300 -14.17 9.14 7.78
CA ALA A 300 -14.01 10.42 7.08
C ALA A 300 -12.57 10.60 6.57
N PHE A 301 -11.58 10.28 7.39
CA PHE A 301 -10.19 10.30 6.98
C PHE A 301 -9.85 9.26 5.90
N GLU A 302 -10.34 8.02 6.01
CA GLU A 302 -10.18 7.01 4.96
C GLU A 302 -10.71 7.51 3.61
N HIS A 303 -11.86 8.20 3.62
CA HIS A 303 -12.42 8.83 2.43
C HIS A 303 -11.55 9.99 1.91
N ALA A 304 -11.03 10.85 2.79
CA ALA A 304 -10.08 11.90 2.38
C ALA A 304 -8.82 11.33 1.72
N VAL A 305 -8.35 10.16 2.18
CA VAL A 305 -7.22 9.46 1.55
C VAL A 305 -7.58 8.97 0.13
N VAL A 306 -8.80 8.46 -0.07
CA VAL A 306 -9.32 8.11 -1.41
C VAL A 306 -9.40 9.36 -2.30
N VAL A 307 -9.90 10.48 -1.77
CA VAL A 307 -9.95 11.76 -2.48
C VAL A 307 -8.55 12.23 -2.88
N ALA A 308 -7.57 12.16 -1.97
CA ALA A 308 -6.18 12.48 -2.26
C ALA A 308 -5.60 11.58 -3.35
N ALA A 309 -5.89 10.28 -3.32
CA ALA A 309 -5.47 9.32 -4.34
C ALA A 309 -6.08 9.63 -5.71
N SER A 310 -7.37 9.98 -5.76
CA SER A 310 -8.06 10.37 -6.99
C SER A 310 -7.50 11.68 -7.54
N VAL A 311 -7.28 12.69 -6.70
CA VAL A 311 -6.64 13.97 -7.09
C VAL A 311 -5.24 13.72 -7.63
N ALA A 312 -4.44 12.87 -6.97
CA ALA A 312 -3.12 12.48 -7.47
C ALA A 312 -3.18 11.86 -8.86
N ARG A 313 -4.12 10.94 -9.09
CA ARG A 313 -4.33 10.31 -10.40
C ARG A 313 -4.71 11.32 -11.47
N ALA A 314 -5.58 12.28 -11.16
CA ALA A 314 -5.99 13.29 -12.13
C ALA A 314 -4.87 14.30 -12.43
N LEU A 315 -4.10 14.70 -11.43
CA LEU A 315 -2.96 15.60 -11.60
C LEU A 315 -1.79 14.90 -12.31
N SER A 316 -1.55 13.60 -12.07
CA SER A 316 -0.46 12.86 -12.72
C SER A 316 -0.62 12.74 -14.24
N ALA A 317 -1.85 12.88 -14.75
CA ALA A 317 -2.10 12.90 -16.18
C ALA A 317 -1.73 14.24 -16.86
N ARG A 318 -1.54 15.31 -16.08
CA ARG A 318 -1.44 16.70 -16.58
C ARG A 318 -0.21 17.46 -16.06
N THR A 319 0.55 16.86 -15.15
CA THR A 319 1.74 17.43 -14.52
C THR A 319 2.94 16.51 -14.73
N SER A 320 4.15 17.08 -14.68
CA SER A 320 5.39 16.31 -14.78
C SER A 320 5.66 15.47 -13.54
N ARG A 321 5.16 15.93 -12.38
CA ARG A 321 5.39 15.33 -11.07
C ARG A 321 4.25 15.67 -10.13
N VAL A 322 3.84 14.67 -9.34
CA VAL A 322 2.92 14.84 -8.21
C VAL A 322 3.64 14.47 -6.92
N LEU A 323 3.65 15.39 -5.97
CA LEU A 323 4.22 15.20 -4.64
C LEU A 323 3.09 15.12 -3.63
N LEU A 324 3.09 14.07 -2.81
CA LEU A 324 2.26 14.00 -1.61
C LEU A 324 3.05 14.52 -0.42
N VAL A 325 2.39 15.32 0.40
CA VAL A 325 2.95 15.94 1.59
C VAL A 325 2.00 15.72 2.76
N SER A 326 2.54 15.31 3.89
CA SER A 326 1.80 15.13 5.14
C SER A 326 2.74 15.31 6.34
N ASP A 327 2.17 15.53 7.52
CA ASP A 327 2.99 15.57 8.74
C ASP A 327 3.45 14.16 9.15
N GLY A 328 4.77 14.01 9.36
CA GLY A 328 5.41 12.76 9.74
C GLY A 328 5.48 12.57 11.25
N ALA A 329 5.47 11.31 11.70
CA ALA A 329 5.42 10.94 13.11
C ALA A 329 6.58 11.47 13.98
N ALA A 330 7.70 11.89 13.37
CA ALA A 330 8.86 12.43 14.06
C ALA A 330 8.91 13.98 14.06
N GLY A 331 7.78 14.64 13.76
CA GLY A 331 7.72 16.09 13.57
C GLY A 331 8.44 16.58 12.30
N ASN A 332 8.79 15.64 11.42
CA ASN A 332 9.34 15.94 10.10
C ASN A 332 8.24 15.94 9.05
N THR A 333 8.45 16.64 7.95
CA THR A 333 7.51 16.58 6.83
C THR A 333 7.76 15.32 6.00
N ARG A 334 6.70 14.55 5.79
CA ARG A 334 6.74 13.34 4.97
C ARG A 334 6.41 13.70 3.53
N HIS A 335 7.30 13.33 2.62
CA HIS A 335 7.10 13.47 1.18
C HIS A 335 7.02 12.10 0.51
N ALA A 336 6.17 11.97 -0.50
CA ALA A 336 6.14 10.82 -1.41
C ALA A 336 5.91 11.30 -2.84
N GLY A 337 6.41 10.54 -3.83
CA GLY A 337 6.33 10.93 -5.25
C GLY A 337 7.48 11.79 -5.76
N ASP A 338 8.62 11.84 -5.06
CA ASP A 338 9.82 12.59 -5.51
C ASP A 338 10.28 12.19 -6.92
N ALA A 339 10.09 10.91 -7.28
CA ALA A 339 10.39 10.36 -8.61
C ALA A 339 9.27 10.60 -9.66
N GLY A 340 8.17 11.27 -9.29
CA GLY A 340 7.08 11.63 -10.19
C GLY A 340 6.08 10.52 -10.52
N SER A 341 6.22 9.33 -9.94
CA SER A 341 5.30 8.22 -10.17
C SER A 341 4.04 8.33 -9.29
N LEU A 342 2.86 8.20 -9.91
CA LEU A 342 1.60 8.05 -9.19
C LEU A 342 1.64 6.89 -8.19
N THR A 343 2.31 5.79 -8.54
CA THR A 343 2.47 4.62 -7.66
C THR A 343 3.15 4.99 -6.34
N ASP A 344 4.16 5.86 -6.38
CA ASP A 344 4.89 6.27 -5.17
C ASP A 344 4.00 7.12 -4.25
N VAL A 345 3.15 7.97 -4.82
CA VAL A 345 2.15 8.75 -4.08
C VAL A 345 1.13 7.81 -3.43
N LEU A 346 0.60 6.84 -4.17
CA LEU A 346 -0.36 5.85 -3.66
C LEU A 346 0.24 4.97 -2.55
N VAL A 347 1.49 4.53 -2.71
CA VAL A 347 2.25 3.82 -1.66
C VAL A 347 2.47 4.71 -0.45
N GLY A 348 2.74 6.01 -0.65
CA GLY A 348 2.83 7.00 0.42
C GLY A 348 1.54 7.10 1.22
N LEU A 349 0.39 7.19 0.54
CA LEU A 349 -0.95 7.25 1.15
C LEU A 349 -1.32 5.99 1.93
N ALA A 350 -0.84 4.81 1.51
CA ALA A 350 -1.07 3.54 2.21
C ALA A 350 -0.62 3.59 3.68
N ASP A 351 0.45 4.33 3.98
CA ASP A 351 1.07 4.39 5.29
C ASP A 351 0.61 5.58 6.16
N VAL A 352 -0.25 6.46 5.65
CA VAL A 352 -0.70 7.65 6.40
C VAL A 352 -1.74 7.26 7.44
N ARG A 353 -1.66 7.86 8.64
CA ARG A 353 -2.55 7.59 9.78
C ARG A 353 -3.00 8.90 10.42
N LEU A 354 -4.20 8.90 11.00
CA LEU A 354 -4.68 10.00 11.84
C LEU A 354 -3.81 10.16 13.08
N ARG A 355 -3.54 11.42 13.41
CA ARG A 355 -2.70 11.81 14.53
C ARG A 355 -3.32 12.98 15.28
N SER A 356 -3.24 12.95 16.60
CA SER A 356 -3.72 14.06 17.45
C SER A 356 -2.65 15.13 17.66
N ASP A 357 -1.40 14.79 17.41
CA ASP A 357 -0.20 15.61 17.60
C ASP A 357 0.36 16.15 16.26
N ALA A 358 -0.41 16.05 15.18
CA ALA A 358 0.03 16.50 13.87
C ALA A 358 -0.06 18.02 13.72
N ARG A 359 0.90 18.59 12.99
CA ARG A 359 0.92 20.01 12.61
C ARG A 359 -0.18 20.36 11.60
N ASP A 360 -0.52 21.64 11.51
CA ASP A 360 -1.45 22.14 10.49
C ASP A 360 -0.86 21.96 9.09
N VAL A 361 -1.72 21.69 8.11
CA VAL A 361 -1.34 21.58 6.71
C VAL A 361 -0.68 22.87 6.19
N THR A 362 -1.07 24.03 6.71
CA THR A 362 -0.48 25.33 6.34
C THR A 362 0.97 25.49 6.80
N GLU A 363 1.36 24.84 7.89
CA GLU A 363 2.72 24.80 8.42
C GLU A 363 3.61 23.82 7.66
N VAL A 364 3.02 22.73 7.15
CA VAL A 364 3.73 21.67 6.44
C VAL A 364 3.98 22.03 4.96
N LEU A 365 3.07 22.76 4.33
CA LEU A 365 3.17 23.20 2.93
C LEU A 365 4.49 23.95 2.60
N PRO A 366 4.97 24.90 3.43
CA PRO A 366 6.24 25.60 3.21
C PRO A 366 7.49 24.73 3.23
N ASP A 367 7.49 23.61 3.95
CA ASP A 367 8.68 22.74 4.02
C ASP A 367 9.04 22.14 2.65
N VAL A 368 8.09 22.18 1.71
CA VAL A 368 8.26 21.76 0.31
C VAL A 368 8.78 22.91 -0.58
N ARG A 369 8.61 24.16 -0.14
CA ARG A 369 8.83 25.40 -0.94
C ARG A 369 10.28 25.79 -1.14
N GLY A 370 11.23 25.02 -0.62
CA GLY A 370 12.63 25.11 -1.05
C GLY A 370 12.84 24.63 -2.49
N ARG A 371 11.81 24.10 -3.14
CA ARG A 371 11.74 23.83 -4.57
C ARG A 371 10.72 24.79 -5.16
N ASP A 372 11.12 25.50 -6.19
CA ASP A 372 10.31 26.31 -7.09
C ASP A 372 9.16 25.48 -7.73
N VAL A 373 8.18 25.03 -6.93
CA VAL A 373 6.98 24.35 -7.40
C VAL A 373 6.09 25.40 -8.08
N HIS A 374 6.43 25.67 -9.33
CA HIS A 374 5.59 26.38 -10.27
C HIS A 374 4.50 25.40 -10.72
N GLY A 375 3.30 25.51 -10.17
CA GLY A 375 2.18 24.66 -10.59
C GLY A 375 1.02 24.59 -9.60
N MET A 376 0.40 23.42 -9.47
CA MET A 376 -0.87 23.24 -8.77
C MET A 376 -0.67 22.81 -7.31
N THR A 377 -1.46 23.36 -6.39
CA THR A 377 -1.48 22.91 -4.99
C THR A 377 -2.86 22.38 -4.64
N ALA A 378 -2.97 21.13 -4.22
CA ALA A 378 -4.20 20.57 -3.69
C ALA A 378 -4.06 20.35 -2.18
N VAL A 379 -5.05 20.81 -1.41
CA VAL A 379 -5.15 20.56 0.02
C VAL A 379 -6.37 19.68 0.25
N VAL A 380 -6.18 18.55 0.91
CA VAL A 380 -7.23 17.60 1.26
C VAL A 380 -7.41 17.61 2.76
N THR A 381 -8.56 18.07 3.25
CA THR A 381 -8.85 18.15 4.69
C THR A 381 -10.32 17.88 4.99
N GLY A 382 -10.64 17.50 6.22
CA GLY A 382 -12.02 17.28 6.67
C GLY A 382 -12.79 18.58 6.88
N HIS A 383 -12.12 19.64 7.33
CA HIS A 383 -12.71 20.94 7.60
C HIS A 383 -11.65 22.04 7.39
N CYS A 384 -12.09 23.22 6.95
CA CYS A 384 -11.22 24.36 6.72
C CYS A 384 -11.87 25.62 7.33
N THR A 385 -11.15 26.26 8.25
CA THR A 385 -11.59 27.51 8.88
C THR A 385 -11.26 28.73 8.01
N ALA A 386 -11.88 29.87 8.29
CA ALA A 386 -11.62 31.11 7.56
C ALA A 386 -10.15 31.58 7.68
N GLU A 387 -9.54 31.38 8.85
CA GLU A 387 -8.13 31.70 9.11
C GLU A 387 -7.20 30.81 8.27
N GLN A 388 -7.42 29.49 8.27
CA GLN A 388 -6.68 28.54 7.43
C GLN A 388 -6.82 28.86 5.94
N ALA A 389 -8.02 29.21 5.48
CA ALA A 389 -8.25 29.59 4.09
C ALA A 389 -7.50 30.87 3.69
N ALA A 390 -7.50 31.89 4.55
CA ALA A 390 -6.74 33.12 4.32
C ALA A 390 -5.23 32.84 4.31
N GLU A 391 -4.76 31.97 5.20
CA GLU A 391 -3.38 31.55 5.27
C GLU A 391 -2.96 30.78 4.00
N LEU A 392 -3.76 29.82 3.54
CA LEU A 392 -3.52 29.09 2.30
C LEU A 392 -3.39 30.03 1.09
N VAL A 393 -4.28 31.01 0.96
CA VAL A 393 -4.26 32.01 -0.12
C VAL A 393 -3.02 32.90 0.00
N SER A 394 -2.71 33.41 1.20
CA SER A 394 -1.54 34.27 1.42
C SER A 394 -0.23 33.56 1.09
N ARG A 395 -0.12 32.29 1.51
CA ARG A 395 1.05 31.48 1.24
C ARG A 395 1.11 31.18 -0.26
N THR A 396 0.01 30.93 -0.97
CA THR A 396 0.04 30.58 -2.42
C THR A 396 0.03 31.78 -3.38
N SER A 397 0.08 33.01 -2.86
CA SER A 397 0.08 34.23 -3.66
C SER A 397 1.38 34.36 -4.48
N GLY A 398 1.30 34.14 -5.80
CA GLY A 398 2.41 34.44 -6.72
C GLY A 398 2.53 33.55 -7.96
N SER A 399 2.17 32.26 -7.90
CA SER A 399 2.39 31.37 -9.06
C SER A 399 1.52 30.10 -9.12
N SER A 400 0.66 29.81 -8.13
CA SER A 400 -0.05 28.52 -8.07
C SER A 400 -1.57 28.67 -7.97
N ARG A 401 -2.31 27.87 -8.74
CA ARG A 401 -3.76 27.70 -8.54
C ARG A 401 -3.97 26.60 -7.51
N GLY A 402 -4.77 26.91 -6.50
CA GLY A 402 -5.06 25.98 -5.41
C GLY A 402 -6.37 25.23 -5.61
N ILE A 403 -6.42 23.99 -5.13
CA ILE A 403 -7.60 23.16 -5.03
C ILE A 403 -7.78 22.81 -3.56
N LEU A 404 -8.91 23.17 -2.97
CA LEU A 404 -9.31 22.67 -1.66
C LEU A 404 -10.28 21.51 -1.87
N ALA A 405 -9.86 20.29 -1.56
CA ALA A 405 -10.74 19.13 -1.53
C ALA A 405 -11.22 18.87 -0.10
N THR A 406 -12.53 18.89 0.09
CA THR A 406 -13.16 18.71 1.40
C THR A 406 -14.31 17.70 1.31
N ILE A 407 -14.61 17.06 2.43
CA ILE A 407 -15.69 16.07 2.53
C ILE A 407 -17.05 16.78 2.61
N VAL A 408 -17.11 17.88 3.37
CA VAL A 408 -18.31 18.70 3.56
C VAL A 408 -18.12 20.07 2.92
N PRO A 409 -19.18 20.66 2.33
CA PRO A 409 -19.12 22.01 1.79
C PRO A 409 -18.58 23.00 2.84
N PRO A 410 -17.56 23.81 2.50
CA PRO A 410 -17.07 24.81 3.42
C PRO A 410 -18.11 25.93 3.59
N GLU A 411 -18.02 26.66 4.70
CA GLU A 411 -18.87 27.81 4.94
C GLU A 411 -18.76 28.85 3.81
N PRO A 412 -19.81 29.63 3.52
CA PRO A 412 -19.79 30.63 2.46
C PRO A 412 -18.64 31.64 2.58
N VAL A 413 -18.27 32.00 3.82
CA VAL A 413 -17.14 32.91 4.10
C VAL A 413 -15.82 32.29 3.64
N VAL A 414 -15.58 31.03 4.00
CA VAL A 414 -14.38 30.26 3.60
C VAL A 414 -14.31 30.15 2.08
N ARG A 415 -15.42 29.78 1.44
CA ARG A 415 -15.52 29.70 -0.02
C ARG A 415 -15.20 31.05 -0.70
N GLY A 416 -15.75 32.15 -0.17
CA GLY A 416 -15.49 33.49 -0.69
C GLY A 416 -14.05 33.99 -0.49
N ILE A 417 -13.32 33.51 0.53
CA ILE A 417 -11.88 33.78 0.69
C ILE A 417 -11.09 33.04 -0.39
N LEU A 418 -11.37 31.74 -0.57
CA LEU A 418 -10.70 30.88 -1.54
C LEU A 418 -10.93 31.33 -2.99
N ASP A 419 -12.18 31.60 -3.36
CA ASP A 419 -12.53 32.02 -4.72
C ASP A 419 -11.86 33.36 -5.10
N ARG A 420 -11.79 34.32 -4.16
CA ARG A 420 -11.05 35.58 -4.35
C ARG A 420 -9.55 35.36 -4.50
N GLY A 421 -9.00 34.36 -3.82
CA GLY A 421 -7.62 33.91 -3.95
C GLY A 421 -7.34 33.06 -5.20
N GLY A 422 -8.34 32.81 -6.06
CA GLY A 422 -8.20 31.98 -7.26
C GLY A 422 -8.19 30.47 -7.00
N TRP A 423 -8.48 30.04 -5.77
CA TRP A 423 -8.63 28.63 -5.40
C TRP A 423 -9.97 28.08 -5.89
N ARG A 424 -10.02 26.77 -6.11
CA ARG A 424 -11.27 26.04 -6.39
C ARG A 424 -11.57 25.09 -5.25
N THR A 425 -12.83 25.05 -4.84
CA THR A 425 -13.31 24.08 -3.85
C THR A 425 -13.89 22.88 -4.58
N LEU A 426 -13.42 21.69 -4.22
CA LEU A 426 -13.96 20.40 -4.64
C LEU A 426 -14.59 19.73 -3.41
N VAL A 427 -15.90 19.52 -3.44
CA VAL A 427 -16.59 18.79 -2.37
C VAL A 427 -16.80 17.36 -2.83
N VAL A 428 -16.27 16.40 -2.09
CA VAL A 428 -16.41 14.98 -2.39
C VAL A 428 -17.12 14.29 -1.23
N PRO A 429 -18.46 14.22 -1.25
CA PRO A 429 -19.21 13.58 -0.17
C PRO A 429 -18.85 12.09 -0.09
N VAL A 430 -18.97 11.51 1.09
CA VAL A 430 -18.78 10.06 1.27
C VAL A 430 -19.96 9.34 0.61
N THR A 431 -19.70 8.32 -0.19
CA THR A 431 -20.76 7.48 -0.79
C THR A 431 -21.70 6.95 0.30
N GLY A 432 -22.96 7.39 0.29
CA GLY A 432 -23.97 7.10 1.32
C GLY A 432 -24.48 8.33 2.06
N ALA A 433 -23.67 9.38 2.20
CA ALA A 433 -24.09 10.67 2.72
C ALA A 433 -24.77 11.47 1.59
N HIS A 434 -26.08 11.59 1.64
CA HIS A 434 -26.81 12.43 0.69
C HIS A 434 -26.46 13.89 0.97
N ALA A 435 -26.14 14.65 -0.08
CA ALA A 435 -26.06 16.10 0.03
C ALA A 435 -27.48 16.65 0.26
N PRO A 436 -27.71 17.54 1.24
CA PRO A 436 -29.00 18.19 1.36
C PRO A 436 -29.24 19.05 0.10
N GLY A 437 -30.13 18.57 -0.77
CA GLY A 437 -30.59 19.31 -1.96
C GLY A 437 -30.44 18.60 -3.31
N SER A 438 -29.87 17.40 -3.43
CA SER A 438 -29.89 16.66 -4.70
C SER A 438 -31.13 15.77 -4.81
N VAL A 439 -32.30 16.40 -4.95
CA VAL A 439 -33.47 15.76 -5.56
C VAL A 439 -33.51 16.22 -7.02
N ARG A 440 -33.33 15.29 -7.95
CA ARG A 440 -34.01 15.31 -9.24
C ARG A 440 -34.41 13.91 -9.63
#